data_AF-A0ABD0PVH7-F1
#
_entry.id   AF-A0ABD0PVH7-F1
#
_cell.length_a   1.000
_cell.length_b   1.000
_cell.length_c   1.000
_cell.angle_alpha   90.00
_cell.angle_beta   90.00
_cell.angle_gamma   90.00
#
_symmetry.space_group_name_H-M   'P 1'
#
loop_
_entity.id
_entity.type
_entity.pdbx_description
1 polymer ?
#
loop_
_entity_poly.entity_id
_entity_poly.type
_entity_poly.pdbx_seq_one_letter_code
_entity_poly.pdbx_strand_id
1 'polypeptide(L)' 'YTDKEEVVLWMNTVGPYHNRQETYKYFSLPFCVGTKKTISHYHETLGEALQGVELEFSGLDIKFK' A
#
# COMPACT_ATOMS: atom_id res chain seq x y z
N TYR A 1 -4.19 -12.95 -12.86
CA TYR A 1 -2.73 -12.98 -12.85
C TYR A 1 -2.23 -14.22 -13.55
N THR A 2 -1.26 -14.03 -14.42
CA THR A 2 -0.47 -15.03 -15.12
C THR A 2 0.81 -15.31 -14.35
N ASP A 3 1.47 -16.45 -14.59
CA ASP A 3 2.75 -16.76 -13.95
C ASP A 3 3.75 -15.62 -14.23
N LYS A 4 4.43 -15.18 -13.16
CA LYS A 4 5.40 -14.06 -13.13
C LYS A 4 4.80 -12.66 -13.32
N GLU A 5 3.48 -12.50 -13.35
CA GLU A 5 2.85 -11.19 -13.41
C GLU A 5 3.16 -10.37 -12.15
N GLU A 6 3.40 -9.06 -12.32
CA GLU A 6 3.68 -8.16 -11.21
C GLU A 6 2.45 -8.04 -10.29
N VAL A 7 2.65 -8.25 -8.99
CA VAL A 7 1.64 -7.99 -7.97
C VAL A 7 2.02 -6.75 -7.20
N VAL A 8 1.20 -5.71 -7.29
CA VAL A 8 1.39 -4.48 -6.54
C VAL A 8 0.76 -4.65 -5.15
N LEU A 9 1.59 -4.63 -4.11
CA LEU A 9 1.13 -4.61 -2.73
C LEU A 9 1.06 -3.17 -2.20
N TRP A 10 -0.13 -2.81 -1.71
CA TRP A 10 -0.42 -1.51 -1.10
C TRP A 10 -0.50 -1.64 0.42
N MET A 11 0.03 -0.65 1.11
CA MET A 11 -0.05 -0.53 2.57
C MET A 11 -1.16 0.46 2.91
N ASN A 12 -2.08 0.05 3.77
CA ASN A 12 -3.11 0.91 4.34
C ASN A 12 -2.56 1.61 5.60
N THR A 13 -3.28 2.61 6.08
CA THR A 13 -3.09 3.26 7.37
C THR A 13 -3.05 2.29 8.55
N VAL A 14 -2.35 2.71 9.61
CA VAL A 14 -2.15 1.96 10.86
C VAL A 14 -2.57 2.82 12.04
N GLY A 15 -3.05 2.18 13.10
CA GLY A 15 -3.50 2.87 14.30
C GLY A 15 -3.46 2.00 15.55
N PRO A 16 -3.50 2.58 16.74
CA PRO A 16 -3.53 1.84 18.00
C PRO A 16 -4.82 0.99 18.11
N TYR A 17 -4.71 -0.24 18.62
CA TYR A 17 -5.88 -1.12 18.80
C TYR A 17 -6.95 -0.49 19.72
N HIS A 18 -6.51 0.27 20.73
CA HIS A 18 -7.38 0.91 21.71
C HIS A 18 -7.97 2.25 21.25
N ASN A 19 -7.46 2.85 20.15
CA ASN A 19 -7.96 4.12 19.63
C ASN A 19 -8.14 4.07 18.11
N ARG A 20 -9.32 3.63 17.66
CA ARG A 20 -9.62 3.48 16.23
C ARG A 20 -9.87 4.79 15.48
N GLN A 21 -9.97 5.92 16.18
CA GLN A 21 -10.10 7.23 15.53
C GLN A 21 -8.75 7.76 15.03
N GLU A 22 -7.66 7.20 15.55
CA GLU A 22 -6.30 7.62 15.25
C GLU A 22 -5.72 6.72 14.18
N THR A 23 -5.50 7.30 13.00
CA THR A 23 -4.91 6.64 11.83
C THR A 23 -3.70 7.42 11.34
N TYR A 24 -2.63 6.69 11.09
CA TYR A 24 -1.37 7.18 10.57
C TYR A 24 -1.08 6.52 9.23
N LYS A 25 -0.36 7.24 8.36
CA LYS A 25 0.25 6.68 7.16
C LYS A 25 1.19 5.54 7.54
N TYR A 26 1.20 4.44 6.79
CA TYR A 26 1.98 3.25 7.14
C TYR A 26 3.47 3.58 7.30
N PHE A 27 4.04 4.32 6.35
CA PHE A 27 5.47 4.66 6.34
C PHE A 27 5.81 5.95 7.10
N SER A 28 4.84 6.55 7.80
CA SER A 28 5.16 7.56 8.82
C SER A 28 5.85 6.94 10.04
N LEU A 29 5.59 5.65 10.29
CA LEU A 29 6.32 4.83 11.25
C LEU A 29 7.57 4.24 10.59
N PRO A 30 8.60 3.88 11.38
CA PRO A 30 9.89 3.41 10.86
C PRO A 30 9.84 1.95 10.37
N PHE A 31 8.86 1.62 9.53
CA PHE A 31 8.76 0.34 8.84
C PHE A 31 9.61 0.34 7.57
N CYS A 32 10.05 -0.85 7.16
CA CYS A 32 10.89 -0.99 5.99
C CYS A 32 10.07 -0.84 4.70
N VAL A 33 10.54 0.01 3.79
CA VAL A 33 10.03 0.13 2.42
C VAL A 33 10.83 -0.82 1.53
N GLY A 34 10.17 -1.46 0.57
CA GLY A 34 10.88 -2.27 -0.42
C GLY A 34 11.73 -1.43 -1.40
N THR A 35 12.62 -2.10 -2.13
CA THR A 35 13.61 -1.44 -3.01
C THR A 35 13.03 -0.91 -4.32
N LYS A 36 11.82 -1.36 -4.70
CA LYS A 36 11.15 -0.96 -5.94
C LYS A 36 10.58 0.45 -5.78
N LYS A 37 10.96 1.36 -6.67
CA LYS A 37 10.55 2.77 -6.61
C LYS A 37 9.35 3.12 -7.48
N THR A 38 9.07 2.30 -8.49
CA THR A 38 8.04 2.58 -9.50
C THR A 38 7.22 1.33 -9.76
N ILE A 39 5.91 1.52 -9.94
CA ILE A 39 4.96 0.48 -10.33
C ILE A 39 4.72 0.53 -11.84
N SER A 40 4.44 -0.62 -12.45
CA SER A 40 4.04 -0.66 -13.87
C SER A 40 2.63 -0.09 -14.10
N HIS A 41 1.74 -0.22 -13.12
CA HIS A 41 0.34 0.22 -13.21
C HIS A 41 -0.09 0.96 -11.94
N TYR A 42 -0.51 2.21 -12.09
CA TYR A 42 -1.14 2.99 -11.02
C TYR A 42 -2.66 2.75 -11.06
N HIS A 43 -3.19 2.12 -10.03
CA HIS A 43 -4.63 1.95 -9.81
C HIS A 43 -5.00 2.71 -8.54
N GLU A 44 -5.32 4.00 -8.70
CA GLU A 44 -6.23 4.65 -7.77
C GLU A 44 -7.55 4.85 -8.50
N THR A 45 -8.63 4.34 -7.92
CA THR A 45 -9.97 4.61 -8.37
C THR A 45 -10.56 5.80 -7.62
N LEU A 46 -11.47 6.55 -8.27
CA LEU A 46 -12.16 7.67 -7.62
C LEU A 46 -12.88 7.26 -6.32
N GLY A 47 -13.31 6.00 -6.21
CA GLY A 47 -13.91 5.45 -4.99
C GLY A 47 -12.93 5.29 -3.82
N GLU A 48 -11.67 4.94 -4.08
CA GLU A 48 -10.62 4.85 -3.06
C GLU A 48 -10.24 6.24 -2.54
N ALA A 49 -10.12 7.22 -3.44
CA ALA A 49 -9.88 8.61 -3.06
C ALA A 49 -11.00 9.17 -2.15
N LEU A 50 -12.25 8.76 -2.37
CA LEU A 50 -13.40 9.19 -1.56
C LEU A 50 -13.53 8.47 -0.21
N GLN A 51 -12.92 7.31 -0.02
CA GLN A 51 -12.91 6.60 1.25
C GLN A 51 -11.98 7.20 2.30
N GLY A 52 -11.15 8.19 1.91
CA GLY A 52 -10.20 8.84 2.83
C GLY A 52 -9.09 7.92 3.32
N VAL A 53 -8.87 6.80 2.62
CA VAL A 53 -7.78 5.87 2.88
C VAL A 53 -6.63 6.22 1.96
N GLU A 54 -5.48 6.56 2.53
CA GLU A 54 -4.27 6.82 1.76
C GLU A 54 -3.50 5.51 1.60
N LEU A 55 -3.54 4.94 0.39
CA LEU A 55 -2.81 3.72 0.06
C LEU A 55 -1.38 4.07 -0.33
N GLU A 56 -0.41 3.55 0.41
CA GLU A 56 1.01 3.75 0.12
C GLU A 56 1.62 2.54 -0.57
N PHE A 57 2.46 2.79 -1.59
CA PHE A 57 3.12 1.72 -2.32
C PHE A 57 4.18 1.03 -1.45
N SER A 58 4.09 -0.29 -1.30
CA SER A 58 5.00 -1.06 -0.42
C SER A 58 6.45 -1.12 -0.89
N GLY A 59 6.71 -0.95 -2.19
CA GLY A 59 8.05 -1.09 -2.78
C GLY A 59 8.55 -2.54 -2.90
N LEU A 60 7.76 -3.56 -2.55
CA LEU A 60 8.17 -4.96 -2.64
C LEU A 60 8.03 -5.49 -4.07
N ASP A 61 9.03 -6.22 -4.57
CA ASP A 61 8.95 -6.90 -5.87
C ASP A 61 8.30 -8.29 -5.70
N ILE A 62 6.98 -8.34 -5.85
CA ILE A 62 6.18 -9.56 -5.72
C ILE A 62 5.73 -9.99 -7.12
N LYS A 63 5.88 -11.29 -7.39
CA LYS A 63 5.45 -11.91 -8.65
C LYS A 63 4.46 -13.02 -8.36
N PHE A 64 3.38 -13.05 -9.11
CA PHE A 64 2.38 -14.11 -9.03
C PHE A 64 2.98 -15.44 -9.48
N LYS A 65 2.66 -16.53 -8.78
CA LYS A 65 3.06 -17.89 -9.10
C LYS A 65 1.88 -18.82 -8.95
#